data_AF-A0A968I9U2-F1
#
_entry.id   AF-A0A968I9U2-F1
#
_cell.length_a   1.000
_cell.length_b   1.000
_cell.length_c   1.000
_cell.angle_alpha   90.00
_cell.angle_beta   90.00
_cell.angle_gamma   90.00
#
_symmetry.space_group_name_H-M   'P 1'
#
loop_
_entity.id
_entity.type
_entity.pdbx_description
1 polymer ?
#
loop_
_entity_poly.entity_id
_entity_poly.type
_entity_poly.pdbx_seq_one_letter_code
_entity_poly.pdbx_strand_id
1 'polypeptide(L)'
;MDPVRDRQRHLDHLEAEIGEVALPGEVALDERTAQPAPGMLLKHYSPRAKLWLLEYGTNLEARLKAQATQARGARLGLLLPTSSLAWLSDVDAVRFDLGDSPTSVASRLFMGMRALDSAGCTTILTHGFAAQGLGRALNDRLYRAASGNVIRDD
;
A
#
# COMPACT_ATOMS: atom_id res chain seq x y z
N MET A 1 29.59 -41.93 32.83
CA MET A 1 30.85 -41.17 32.85
C MET A 1 30.67 -39.99 31.92
N ASP A 2 30.06 -38.91 32.43
CA ASP A 2 30.28 -37.53 31.97
C ASP A 2 31.76 -37.17 32.17
N PRO A 3 32.40 -36.29 31.35
CA PRO A 3 32.13 -34.84 31.28
C PRO A 3 32.26 -34.20 29.86
N VAL A 4 31.44 -33.22 29.44
CA VAL A 4 31.47 -31.75 29.66
C VAL A 4 32.57 -30.96 28.89
N ARG A 5 32.09 -29.98 28.09
CA ARG A 5 32.73 -28.76 27.52
C ARG A 5 33.70 -28.96 26.33
N ASP A 6 33.74 -28.15 25.27
CA ASP A 6 33.62 -26.69 25.19
C ASP A 6 33.43 -26.19 23.73
N ARG A 7 32.74 -25.05 23.56
CA ARG A 7 32.86 -24.03 22.48
C ARG A 7 32.01 -24.07 21.20
N GLN A 8 30.81 -23.50 21.32
CA GLN A 8 30.34 -22.30 20.60
C GLN A 8 31.14 -21.85 19.34
N ARG A 9 30.51 -21.84 18.16
CA ARG A 9 30.35 -20.64 17.29
C ARG A 9 29.59 -20.94 15.98
N HIS A 10 28.53 -20.16 15.78
CA HIS A 10 28.04 -19.61 14.49
C HIS A 10 27.30 -20.55 13.52
N LEU A 11 25.96 -20.49 13.54
CA LEU A 11 25.15 -19.67 12.60
C LEU A 11 23.66 -20.02 12.77
N ASP A 12 22.93 -19.21 13.53
CA ASP A 12 21.51 -18.94 13.30
C ASP A 12 21.31 -18.55 11.82
N HIS A 13 20.32 -19.11 11.12
CA HIS A 13 19.54 -18.40 10.09
C HIS A 13 18.32 -19.24 9.63
N LEU A 14 17.14 -18.77 10.07
CA LEU A 14 15.85 -18.78 9.35
C LEU A 14 15.04 -20.08 9.20
N GLU A 15 14.78 -20.82 10.28
CA GLU A 15 13.63 -21.74 10.33
C GLU A 15 12.94 -21.72 11.70
N ALA A 16 11.98 -20.81 11.88
CA ALA A 16 10.89 -20.95 12.84
C ALA A 16 9.73 -20.04 12.40
N GLU A 17 8.50 -20.55 12.53
CA GLU A 17 7.20 -19.86 12.33
C GLU A 17 6.57 -19.83 10.94
N ILE A 18 6.26 -21.01 10.40
CA ILE A 18 4.90 -21.24 9.88
C ILE A 18 4.47 -22.65 10.28
N GLY A 19 3.77 -22.72 11.42
CA GLY A 19 3.10 -23.93 11.86
C GLY A 19 1.98 -24.34 10.89
N GLU A 20 1.76 -25.65 10.86
CA GLU A 20 0.90 -26.45 9.99
C GLU A 20 -0.51 -25.86 9.74
N VAL A 21 -0.91 -25.77 8.46
CA VAL A 21 -2.21 -25.24 8.04
C VAL A 21 -3.31 -26.29 8.26
N ALA A 22 -4.13 -26.09 9.28
CA ALA A 22 -5.39 -26.78 9.46
C ALA A 22 -6.57 -25.80 9.25
N LEU A 23 -7.41 -26.07 8.25
CA LEU A 23 -8.84 -25.70 8.23
C LEU A 23 -9.59 -26.87 8.90
N PRO A 24 -10.76 -26.75 9.60
CA PRO A 24 -11.82 -25.73 9.48
C PRO A 24 -12.54 -25.37 10.82
N GLY A 25 -13.60 -24.54 10.78
CA GLY A 25 -14.68 -24.59 11.80
C GLY A 25 -15.10 -23.26 12.42
N GLU A 26 -16.40 -22.94 12.30
CA GLU A 26 -17.12 -21.90 13.05
C GLU A 26 -16.86 -22.01 14.56
N VAL A 27 -16.34 -20.96 15.19
CA VAL A 27 -16.44 -20.77 16.64
C VAL A 27 -16.61 -19.27 16.94
N ALA A 28 -17.81 -18.92 17.40
CA ALA A 28 -18.10 -17.61 17.99
C ALA A 28 -17.51 -17.55 19.40
N LEU A 29 -16.60 -16.61 19.69
CA LEU A 29 -16.10 -16.36 21.06
C LEU A 29 -15.75 -14.88 21.30
N ASP A 30 -16.59 -14.28 22.15
CA ASP A 30 -16.37 -13.32 23.23
C ASP A 30 -15.45 -12.08 23.06
N GLU A 31 -16.07 -10.89 23.15
CA GLU A 31 -15.52 -9.55 22.89
C GLU A 31 -14.68 -8.92 24.03
N ARG A 32 -14.08 -9.68 24.95
CA ARG A 32 -13.38 -9.06 26.08
C ARG A 32 -12.01 -9.70 26.27
N THR A 33 -10.98 -8.85 26.27
CA THR A 33 -9.54 -9.16 26.41
C THR A 33 -8.82 -9.76 25.20
N ALA A 34 -8.60 -8.94 24.18
CA ALA A 34 -7.45 -9.12 23.29
C ALA A 34 -6.75 -7.77 23.12
N GLN A 35 -5.57 -7.62 23.74
CA GLN A 35 -4.63 -6.58 23.31
C GLN A 35 -4.16 -6.97 21.90
N PRO A 36 -4.41 -6.16 20.86
CA PRO A 36 -4.06 -6.56 19.51
C PRO A 36 -2.54 -6.58 19.35
N ALA A 37 -2.00 -7.76 19.02
CA ALA A 37 -0.62 -7.91 18.57
C ALA A 37 -0.37 -7.05 17.31
N PRO A 38 0.84 -6.50 17.12
CA PRO A 38 1.17 -5.70 15.94
C PRO A 38 1.19 -6.62 14.72
N GLY A 39 0.08 -6.66 13.99
CA GLY A 39 -0.12 -7.54 12.84
C GLY A 39 -1.55 -8.05 12.66
N MET A 40 -2.44 -7.88 13.64
CA MET A 40 -3.81 -8.43 13.57
C MET A 40 -4.91 -7.46 13.11
N LEU A 41 -4.59 -6.23 12.70
CA LEU A 41 -5.62 -5.31 12.23
C LEU A 41 -5.69 -5.22 10.71
N LEU A 42 -6.68 -5.97 10.21
CA LEU A 42 -7.54 -5.70 9.05
C LEU A 42 -7.06 -6.22 7.69
N LYS A 43 -7.73 -7.29 7.26
CA LYS A 43 -7.85 -7.84 5.89
C LYS A 43 -8.51 -6.85 4.89
N HIS A 44 -8.23 -5.55 4.98
CA HIS A 44 -8.78 -4.52 4.09
C HIS A 44 -7.64 -3.80 3.37
N TYR A 45 -7.21 -4.38 2.25
CA TYR A 45 -6.20 -3.78 1.37
C TYR A 45 -6.68 -2.52 0.64
N SER A 46 -8.00 -2.29 0.60
CA SER A 46 -8.58 -1.12 -0.06
C SER A 46 -8.78 0.03 0.95
N PRO A 47 -8.38 1.26 0.61
CA PRO A 47 -8.67 2.44 1.42
C PRO A 47 -10.20 2.64 1.54
N ARG A 48 -10.63 3.37 2.58
CA ARG A 48 -12.03 3.81 2.72
C ARG A 48 -12.34 4.86 1.67
N ALA A 49 -11.37 5.74 1.39
CA ALA A 49 -11.40 6.68 0.30
C ALA A 49 -11.47 5.94 -1.05
N LYS A 50 -12.18 6.54 -2.01
CA LYS A 50 -12.23 6.02 -3.38
C LYS A 50 -10.87 6.24 -4.06
N LEU A 51 -10.11 5.16 -4.25
CA LEU A 51 -8.83 5.21 -4.94
C LEU A 51 -9.02 5.13 -6.46
N TRP A 52 -8.48 6.12 -7.17
CA TRP A 52 -8.40 6.17 -8.63
C TRP A 52 -6.98 5.88 -9.08
N LEU A 53 -6.84 4.87 -9.94
CA LEU A 53 -5.58 4.48 -10.54
C LEU A 53 -5.53 4.96 -11.99
N LEU A 54 -4.61 5.86 -12.31
CA LEU A 54 -4.24 6.15 -13.70
C LEU A 54 -3.25 5.11 -14.19
N GLU A 55 -3.54 4.47 -15.31
CA GLU A 55 -2.58 3.54 -15.92
C GLU A 55 -1.32 4.29 -16.37
N TYR A 56 -0.17 3.63 -16.16
CA TYR A 56 1.11 4.11 -16.64
C TYR A 56 1.11 4.13 -18.16
N GLY A 57 1.54 5.23 -18.76
CA GLY A 57 1.52 5.36 -20.22
C GLY A 57 1.83 6.76 -20.71
N THR A 58 1.33 7.09 -21.89
CA THR A 58 1.63 8.37 -22.54
C THR A 58 0.98 9.55 -21.81
N ASN A 59 1.63 10.72 -21.86
CA ASN A 59 1.11 11.97 -21.30
C ASN A 59 0.66 11.86 -19.83
N LEU A 60 1.32 11.00 -19.04
CA LEU A 60 0.91 10.69 -17.67
C LEU A 60 0.77 11.94 -16.80
N GLU A 61 1.70 12.88 -16.90
CA GLU A 61 1.64 14.17 -16.19
C GLU A 61 0.36 14.95 -16.52
N ALA A 62 0.06 15.12 -17.80
CA ALA A 62 -1.11 15.88 -18.25
C ALA A 62 -2.42 15.19 -17.84
N ARG A 63 -2.49 13.86 -17.96
CA ARG A 63 -3.63 13.05 -17.51
C ARG A 63 -3.83 13.18 -16.01
N LEU A 64 -2.75 13.13 -15.23
CA LEU A 64 -2.80 13.27 -13.78
C LEU A 64 -3.28 14.67 -13.36
N LYS A 65 -2.76 15.73 -13.99
CA LYS A 65 -3.24 17.11 -13.80
C LYS A 65 -4.72 17.28 -14.12
N ALA A 66 -5.17 16.70 -15.24
CA ALA A 66 -6.57 16.74 -15.63
C ALA A 66 -7.45 16.07 -14.57
N GLN A 67 -7.10 14.87 -14.12
CA GLN A 67 -7.89 14.14 -13.12
C GLN A 67 -7.89 14.81 -11.74
N ALA A 68 -6.76 15.33 -11.30
CA ALA A 68 -6.68 16.12 -10.08
C ALA A 68 -7.58 17.36 -10.15
N THR A 69 -7.62 18.03 -11.32
CA THR A 69 -8.49 19.19 -11.55
C THR A 69 -9.96 18.80 -11.60
N GLN A 70 -10.33 17.63 -12.10
CA GLN A 70 -11.73 17.16 -12.16
C GLN A 70 -12.28 16.75 -10.78
N ALA A 71 -11.42 16.44 -9.81
CA ALA A 71 -11.82 16.05 -8.46
C ALA A 71 -12.31 17.22 -7.58
N ARG A 72 -12.70 18.37 -8.16
CA ARG A 72 -13.18 19.55 -7.39
C ARG A 72 -14.39 19.16 -6.55
N GLY A 73 -14.34 19.49 -5.26
CA GLY A 73 -15.41 19.20 -4.30
C GLY A 73 -15.25 17.89 -3.52
N ALA A 74 -14.29 17.04 -3.88
CA ALA A 74 -13.85 15.94 -3.03
C ALA A 74 -12.67 16.39 -2.16
N ARG A 75 -12.50 15.78 -0.99
CA ARG A 75 -11.25 15.94 -0.22
C ARG A 75 -10.18 15.05 -0.84
N LEU A 76 -9.44 15.60 -1.79
CA LEU A 76 -8.46 14.90 -2.61
C LEU A 76 -7.21 14.55 -1.80
N GLY A 77 -6.80 13.29 -1.88
CA GLY A 77 -5.52 12.78 -1.46
C GLY A 77 -4.65 12.40 -2.67
N LEU A 78 -3.39 12.80 -2.68
CA LEU A 78 -2.41 12.40 -3.68
C LEU A 78 -1.47 11.37 -3.06
N LEU A 79 -1.44 10.16 -3.62
CA LEU A 79 -0.56 9.06 -3.22
C LEU A 79 0.37 8.76 -4.38
N LEU A 80 1.53 9.43 -4.41
CA LEU A 80 2.36 9.51 -5.61
C LEU A 80 3.85 9.52 -5.26
N PRO A 81 4.74 9.11 -6.20
CA PRO A 81 6.18 9.37 -6.09
C PRO A 81 6.50 10.86 -5.99
N THR A 82 7.65 11.19 -5.41
CA THR A 82 8.12 12.57 -5.24
C THR A 82 8.13 13.34 -6.55
N SER A 83 8.67 12.73 -7.61
CA SER A 83 8.73 13.30 -8.95
C SER A 83 7.35 13.65 -9.51
N SER A 84 6.34 12.80 -9.28
CA SER A 84 4.98 13.01 -9.79
C SER A 84 4.15 13.96 -8.94
N LEU A 85 4.45 14.07 -7.63
CA LEU A 85 3.85 15.10 -6.77
C LEU A 85 4.24 16.52 -7.22
N ALA A 86 5.48 16.70 -7.72
CA ALA A 86 5.96 18.00 -8.20
C ALA A 86 5.11 18.55 -9.35
N TRP A 87 4.56 17.68 -10.19
CA TRP A 87 3.65 18.04 -11.28
C TRP A 87 2.33 18.65 -10.79
N LEU A 88 1.92 18.39 -9.54
CA LEU A 88 0.65 18.82 -8.96
C LEU A 88 0.86 19.79 -7.79
N SER A 89 1.93 20.58 -7.85
CA SER A 89 2.30 21.53 -6.79
C SER A 89 1.25 22.64 -6.60
N ASP A 90 0.50 22.97 -7.64
CA ASP A 90 -0.58 23.96 -7.69
C ASP A 90 -1.96 23.40 -7.31
N VAL A 91 -2.10 22.07 -7.17
CA VAL A 91 -3.35 21.42 -6.79
C VAL A 91 -3.55 21.43 -5.28
N ASP A 92 -4.70 21.90 -4.80
CA ASP A 92 -5.07 21.78 -3.39
C ASP A 92 -5.46 20.32 -3.05
N ALA A 93 -4.58 19.63 -2.33
CA ALA A 93 -4.76 18.23 -1.93
C ALA A 93 -3.89 17.87 -0.72
N VAL A 94 -4.32 16.84 0.03
CA VAL A 94 -3.47 16.19 1.04
C VAL A 94 -2.48 15.30 0.31
N ARG A 95 -1.18 15.47 0.55
CA ARG A 95 -0.13 14.76 -0.19
C ARG A 95 0.54 13.72 0.69
N PHE A 96 0.77 12.53 0.13
CA PHE A 96 1.60 11.50 0.73
C PHE A 96 2.65 11.04 -0.28
N ASP A 97 3.93 11.21 0.10
CA ASP A 97 5.07 10.90 -0.75
C ASP A 97 5.53 9.45 -0.60
N LEU A 98 5.43 8.71 -1.70
CA LEU A 98 5.86 7.32 -1.82
C LEU A 98 7.39 7.18 -2.00
N GLY A 99 8.10 8.24 -2.35
CA GLY A 99 9.46 8.21 -2.87
C GLY A 99 9.54 7.71 -4.31
N ASP A 100 10.68 7.92 -4.96
CA ASP A 100 10.86 7.55 -6.37
C ASP A 100 11.44 6.13 -6.59
N SER A 101 11.92 5.46 -5.54
CA SER A 101 12.44 4.10 -5.67
C SER A 101 11.32 3.06 -5.55
N PRO A 102 11.33 1.98 -6.36
CA PRO A 102 10.31 0.93 -6.29
C PRO A 102 10.16 0.30 -4.90
N THR A 103 11.26 0.20 -4.15
CA THR A 103 11.26 -0.30 -2.77
C THR A 103 10.59 0.67 -1.81
N SER A 104 10.87 1.97 -1.92
CA SER A 104 10.20 3.01 -1.14
C SER A 104 8.70 2.98 -1.41
N VAL A 105 8.30 2.99 -2.70
CA VAL A 105 6.91 2.92 -3.12
C VAL A 105 6.20 1.73 -2.49
N ALA A 106 6.77 0.52 -2.61
CA ALA A 106 6.18 -0.69 -2.04
C ALA A 106 6.00 -0.61 -0.52
N SER A 107 7.01 -0.13 0.19
CA SER A 107 6.98 -0.03 1.65
C SER A 107 5.97 1.02 2.15
N ARG A 108 5.75 2.08 1.37
CA ARG A 108 4.96 3.25 1.77
C ARG A 108 3.53 3.25 1.25
N LEU A 109 3.20 2.42 0.26
CA LEU A 109 1.89 2.42 -0.38
C LEU A 109 0.74 2.24 0.63
N PHE A 110 0.82 1.22 1.48
CA PHE A 110 -0.22 0.95 2.49
C PHE A 110 -0.28 2.00 3.58
N MET A 111 0.90 2.46 4.04
CA MET A 111 0.99 3.55 5.01
C MET A 111 0.32 4.82 4.47
N GLY A 112 0.57 5.16 3.21
CA GLY A 112 0.00 6.34 2.57
C GLY A 112 -1.51 6.26 2.40
N MET A 113 -2.03 5.10 1.98
CA MET A 113 -3.49 4.89 1.93
C MET A 113 -4.15 5.10 3.30
N ARG A 114 -3.56 4.57 4.37
CA ARG A 114 -4.07 4.73 5.74
C ARG A 114 -3.94 6.16 6.25
N ALA A 115 -2.84 6.85 5.92
CA ALA A 115 -2.63 8.24 6.28
C ALA A 115 -3.67 9.16 5.62
N LEU A 116 -3.96 8.95 4.33
CA LEU A 116 -4.96 9.72 3.60
C LEU A 116 -6.39 9.44 4.10
N ASP A 117 -6.71 8.18 4.41
CA ASP A 117 -7.97 7.83 5.09
C ASP A 117 -8.11 8.54 6.43
N SER A 118 -7.04 8.52 7.25
CA SER A 118 -7.02 9.16 8.58
C SER A 118 -7.10 10.67 8.51
N ALA A 119 -6.54 11.25 7.44
CA ALA A 119 -6.71 12.67 7.17
C ALA A 119 -8.17 13.01 6.86
N GLY A 120 -9.00 12.06 6.42
CA GLY A 120 -10.37 12.27 5.98
C GLY A 120 -10.51 12.48 4.47
N CYS A 121 -9.53 12.06 3.66
CA CYS A 121 -9.67 12.13 2.20
C CYS A 121 -10.81 11.23 1.75
N THR A 122 -11.64 11.72 0.83
CA THR A 122 -12.75 10.96 0.25
C THR A 122 -12.34 10.29 -1.05
N THR A 123 -11.32 10.85 -1.72
CA THR A 123 -10.80 10.40 -3.00
C THR A 123 -9.29 10.36 -2.94
N ILE A 124 -8.67 9.27 -3.40
CA ILE A 124 -7.21 9.16 -3.55
C ILE A 124 -6.89 9.05 -5.03
N LEU A 125 -5.91 9.81 -5.50
CA LEU A 125 -5.38 9.72 -6.86
C LEU A 125 -3.95 9.16 -6.82
N THR A 126 -3.70 8.14 -7.64
CA THR A 126 -2.38 7.54 -7.86
C THR A 126 -2.23 7.17 -9.33
N HIS A 127 -1.01 6.88 -9.77
CA HIS A 127 -0.76 6.23 -11.06
C HIS A 127 -0.07 4.89 -10.89
N GLY A 128 -0.14 4.07 -11.94
CA GLY A 128 0.61 2.82 -12.06
C GLY A 128 2.07 3.08 -12.42
N PHE A 129 2.86 2.03 -12.43
CA PHE A 129 4.29 2.06 -12.74
C PHE A 129 4.58 1.27 -14.02
N ALA A 130 5.76 1.49 -14.61
CA ALA A 130 6.23 0.64 -15.69
C ALA A 130 6.18 -0.84 -15.27
N ALA A 131 5.61 -1.70 -16.11
CA ALA A 131 5.34 -3.11 -15.82
C ALA A 131 6.62 -3.99 -15.89
N GLN A 132 7.63 -3.63 -15.12
CA GLN A 132 8.94 -4.29 -15.04
C GLN A 132 9.39 -4.41 -13.58
N GLY A 133 10.06 -5.51 -13.24
CA GLY A 133 10.51 -5.79 -11.87
C GLY A 133 9.38 -5.64 -10.84
N LEU A 134 9.65 -4.86 -9.79
CA LEU A 134 8.69 -4.55 -8.71
C LEU A 134 7.44 -3.80 -9.19
N GLY A 135 7.51 -3.09 -10.32
CA GLY A 135 6.37 -2.34 -10.87
C GLY A 135 5.16 -3.22 -11.21
N ARG A 136 5.38 -4.47 -11.65
CA ARG A 136 4.27 -5.42 -11.91
C ARG A 136 3.50 -5.76 -10.64
N ALA A 137 4.23 -6.04 -9.56
CA ALA A 137 3.64 -6.38 -8.27
C ALA A 137 2.91 -5.18 -7.66
N LEU A 138 3.49 -3.97 -7.77
CA LEU A 138 2.84 -2.74 -7.35
C LEU A 138 1.54 -2.49 -8.09
N ASN A 139 1.54 -2.66 -9.41
CA ASN A 139 0.35 -2.49 -10.22
C ASN A 139 -0.76 -3.47 -9.82
N ASP A 140 -0.48 -4.77 -9.60
CA ASP A 140 -1.49 -5.73 -9.11
C ASP A 140 -2.13 -5.27 -7.80
N ARG A 141 -1.33 -4.78 -6.84
CA ARG A 141 -1.86 -4.25 -5.57
C ARG A 141 -2.71 -3.00 -5.79
N LEU A 142 -2.27 -2.09 -6.65
CA LEU A 142 -3.01 -0.87 -6.99
C LEU A 142 -4.33 -1.17 -7.70
N TYR A 143 -4.36 -2.10 -8.66
CA TYR A 143 -5.58 -2.51 -9.35
C TYR A 143 -6.61 -3.08 -8.36
N ARG A 144 -6.16 -3.89 -7.40
CA ARG A 144 -7.03 -4.41 -6.32
C ARG A 144 -7.54 -3.30 -5.40
N ALA A 145 -6.68 -2.35 -5.04
CA ALA A 145 -7.06 -1.23 -4.18
C ALA A 145 -8.02 -0.25 -4.87
N ALA A 146 -7.91 -0.09 -6.19
CA ALA A 146 -8.76 0.77 -7.00
C ALA A 146 -10.20 0.22 -7.14
N SER A 147 -10.40 -1.09 -6.94
CA SER A 147 -11.72 -1.74 -7.03
C SER A 147 -12.49 -1.38 -8.32
N GLY A 148 -11.79 -1.33 -9.46
CA GLY A 148 -12.37 -0.99 -10.77
C GLY A 148 -12.33 0.49 -11.15
N ASN A 149 -11.91 1.39 -10.26
CA ASN A 149 -11.74 2.82 -10.55
C ASN A 149 -10.40 3.08 -11.26
N VAL A 150 -10.30 2.60 -12.50
CA VAL A 150 -9.09 2.68 -13.32
C VAL A 150 -9.33 3.62 -14.49
N ILE A 151 -8.38 4.51 -14.72
CA ILE A 151 -8.35 5.44 -15.85
C ILE A 151 -7.31 4.93 -16.83
N ARG A 152 -7.78 4.42 -17.96
CA ARG A 152 -6.93 3.74 -18.95
C ARG A 152 -6.06 4.72 -19.72
N ASP A 153 -4.92 4.22 -20.20
CA ASP A 153 -4.11 4.88 -21.22
C ASP A 153 -4.71 4.53 -22.58
N ASP A 154 -5.47 5.46 -23.17
CA ASP A 154 -6.05 5.35 -24.51
C ASP A 154 -5.26 6.20 -25.52
#